data_AF-X1HHD4-F1
#
_entry.id   AF-X1HHD4-F1
#
_cell.length_a   1.000
_cell.length_b   1.000
_cell.length_c   1.000
_cell.angle_alpha   90.00
_cell.angle_beta   90.00
_cell.angle_gamma   90.00
#
_symmetry.space_group_name_H-M   'P 1'
#
loop_
_entity.id
_entity.type
_entity.pdbx_description
1 polymer ?
#
loop_
_entity_poly.entity_id
_entity_poly.type
_entity_poly.pdbx_seq_one_letter_code
_entity_poly.pdbx_strand_id
1 'polypeptide(L)'
;DIDYEITAKDPNMHSIVGADMLKKIGLDDELVNAVRAHNDMHKIERTTLLEKALYCVDPLTGLIVAAALIHPDKKLSSIDHNFVLHRFKEKAFARGANREQIKKCSEIGLELEEFVKLGLSAMQNISKELSL
;
A
#
# COMPACT_ATOMS: atom_id res chain seq x y z
N ASP A 1 -8.56 1.24 0.41
CA ASP A 1 -9.39 0.91 -0.78
C ASP A 1 -10.80 1.43 -0.66
N ILE A 2 -11.36 1.94 -1.76
CA ILE A 2 -12.73 2.46 -1.80
C ILE A 2 -13.80 1.36 -1.89
N ASP A 3 -13.40 0.14 -2.23
CA ASP A 3 -14.28 -1.01 -2.42
C ASP A 3 -14.26 -1.99 -1.24
N TYR A 4 -13.46 -1.71 -0.19
CA TYR A 4 -13.22 -2.63 0.92
C TYR A 4 -14.50 -3.12 1.60
N GLU A 5 -15.46 -2.22 1.87
CA GLU A 5 -16.73 -2.59 2.53
C GLU A 5 -17.54 -3.62 1.73
N ILE A 6 -17.34 -3.67 0.41
CA ILE A 6 -18.02 -4.58 -0.52
C ILE A 6 -17.20 -5.86 -0.71
N THR A 7 -15.88 -5.75 -0.78
CA THR A 7 -14.99 -6.82 -1.24
C THR A 7 -14.24 -7.53 -0.11
N ALA A 8 -14.36 -7.10 1.15
CA ALA A 8 -13.65 -7.69 2.29
C ALA A 8 -13.84 -9.21 2.44
N LYS A 9 -14.97 -9.76 1.98
CA LYS A 9 -15.26 -11.21 1.99
C LYS A 9 -14.98 -11.91 0.66
N ASP A 10 -14.68 -11.16 -0.39
CA ASP A 10 -14.36 -11.68 -1.72
C ASP A 10 -13.18 -10.90 -2.34
N PRO A 11 -11.94 -11.29 -1.99
CA PRO A 11 -10.73 -10.65 -2.53
C PRO A 11 -10.59 -10.73 -4.05
N ASN A 12 -11.31 -11.64 -4.74
CA ASN A 12 -11.32 -11.68 -6.21
C ASN A 12 -12.09 -10.51 -6.83
N MET A 13 -12.93 -9.83 -6.05
CA MET A 13 -13.66 -8.64 -6.52
C MET A 13 -12.95 -7.34 -6.18
N HIS A 14 -12.05 -7.37 -5.20
CA HIS A 14 -11.23 -6.22 -4.82
C HIS A 14 -10.38 -5.75 -6.00
N SER A 15 -10.25 -4.43 -6.15
CA SER A 15 -9.65 -3.69 -7.25
C SER A 15 -10.53 -3.56 -8.49
N ILE A 16 -11.27 -4.61 -8.89
CA ILE A 16 -12.22 -4.53 -10.01
C ILE A 16 -13.38 -3.60 -9.66
N VAL A 17 -14.01 -3.82 -8.49
CA VAL A 17 -15.14 -3.00 -8.03
C VAL A 17 -14.70 -1.55 -7.86
N GLY A 18 -13.55 -1.31 -7.22
CA GLY A 18 -12.98 0.03 -7.07
C GLY A 18 -12.72 0.72 -8.41
N ALA A 19 -12.07 0.02 -9.35
CA ALA A 19 -11.81 0.58 -10.69
C ALA A 19 -13.10 0.92 -11.43
N ASP A 20 -14.15 0.10 -11.32
CA ASP A 20 -15.44 0.35 -11.95
C ASP A 20 -16.19 1.53 -11.31
N MET A 21 -16.05 1.74 -10.00
CA MET A 21 -16.55 2.93 -9.31
C MET A 21 -15.86 4.19 -9.84
N LEU A 22 -14.52 4.19 -9.91
CA LEU A 22 -13.74 5.32 -10.41
C LEU A 22 -14.07 5.66 -11.88
N LYS A 23 -14.26 4.63 -12.70
CA LYS A 23 -14.68 4.82 -14.10
C LYS A 23 -16.05 5.49 -14.21
N LYS A 24 -17.01 5.10 -13.37
CA LYS A 24 -18.37 5.66 -13.38
C LYS A 24 -18.41 7.15 -13.00
N ILE A 25 -17.49 7.60 -12.15
CA ILE A 25 -17.38 9.02 -11.78
C ILE A 25 -16.51 9.84 -12.76
N GLY A 26 -16.02 9.21 -13.83
CA GLY A 26 -15.31 9.89 -14.92
C GLY A 26 -13.84 10.19 -14.65
N LEU A 27 -13.16 9.41 -13.78
CA LEU A 27 -11.71 9.50 -13.69
C LEU A 27 -11.03 8.91 -14.94
N ASP A 28 -9.80 9.35 -15.17
CA ASP A 28 -8.97 8.96 -16.30
C ASP A 28 -8.62 7.46 -16.26
N ASP A 29 -8.42 6.90 -17.46
CA ASP A 29 -8.12 5.48 -17.62
C ASP A 29 -6.79 5.08 -16.97
N GLU A 30 -5.81 5.99 -16.84
CA GLU A 30 -4.54 5.69 -16.18
C GLU A 30 -4.75 5.39 -14.69
N LEU A 31 -5.48 6.26 -13.95
CA LEU A 31 -5.85 6.00 -12.56
C LEU A 31 -6.72 4.74 -12.42
N VAL A 32 -7.71 4.57 -13.28
CA VAL A 32 -8.63 3.42 -13.25
C VAL A 32 -7.88 2.12 -13.47
N ASN A 33 -6.93 2.08 -14.41
CA ASN A 33 -6.13 0.90 -14.69
C ASN A 33 -5.11 0.60 -13.58
N ALA A 34 -4.50 1.63 -12.99
CA ALA A 34 -3.66 1.47 -11.81
C ALA A 34 -4.42 0.81 -10.66
N VAL A 35 -5.62 1.32 -10.34
CA VAL A 35 -6.48 0.70 -9.34
C VAL A 35 -6.90 -0.70 -9.77
N ARG A 36 -7.18 -0.97 -11.03
CA ARG A 36 -7.54 -2.33 -11.44
C ARG A 36 -6.37 -3.32 -11.25
N ALA A 37 -5.15 -2.91 -11.57
CA ALA A 37 -3.97 -3.76 -11.62
C ALA A 37 -3.25 -3.98 -10.28
N HIS A 38 -3.59 -3.24 -9.21
CA HIS A 38 -2.87 -3.36 -7.93
C HIS A 38 -3.18 -4.67 -7.18
N ASN A 39 -4.25 -5.39 -7.51
CA ASN A 39 -4.51 -6.71 -6.95
C ASN A 39 -3.88 -7.81 -7.83
N ASP A 40 -2.80 -8.43 -7.33
CA ASP A 40 -2.05 -9.46 -8.07
C ASP A 40 -2.86 -10.73 -8.35
N MET A 41 -4.02 -10.92 -7.69
CA MET A 41 -4.91 -12.05 -7.97
C MET A 41 -5.42 -12.05 -9.41
N HIS A 42 -5.62 -10.88 -10.02
CA HIS A 42 -6.17 -10.76 -11.38
C HIS A 42 -5.15 -11.00 -12.48
N LYS A 43 -3.87 -11.09 -12.13
CA LYS A 43 -2.77 -11.31 -13.08
C LYS A 43 -2.76 -10.31 -14.24
N ILE A 44 -3.22 -9.08 -13.97
CA ILE A 44 -3.13 -7.95 -14.89
C ILE A 44 -1.68 -7.47 -14.88
N GLU A 45 -1.10 -7.34 -16.08
CA GLU A 45 0.26 -6.83 -16.23
C GLU A 45 0.32 -5.34 -15.85
N ARG A 46 1.33 -4.98 -15.05
CA ARG A 46 1.61 -3.59 -14.63
C ARG A 46 2.68 -3.01 -15.55
N THR A 47 2.27 -2.14 -16.46
CA THR A 47 3.09 -1.58 -17.53
C THR A 47 3.55 -0.15 -17.22
N THR A 48 2.78 0.62 -16.45
CA THR A 48 3.09 2.01 -16.11
C THR A 48 3.82 2.15 -14.77
N LEU A 49 4.45 3.31 -14.55
CA LEU A 49 5.09 3.63 -13.27
C LEU A 49 4.05 3.70 -12.14
N LEU A 50 2.88 4.28 -12.41
CA LEU A 50 1.79 4.42 -11.44
C LEU A 50 1.25 3.05 -11.00
N GLU A 51 0.99 2.15 -11.95
CA GLU A 51 0.53 0.78 -11.67
C GLU A 51 1.51 0.01 -10.76
N LYS A 52 2.81 0.10 -11.06
CA LYS A 52 3.87 -0.54 -10.26
C LYS A 52 4.00 0.10 -8.88
N ALA A 53 3.92 1.42 -8.80
CA ALA A 53 4.02 2.15 -7.54
C ALA A 53 2.84 1.85 -6.62
N LEU A 54 1.61 1.85 -7.14
CA LEU A 54 0.42 1.50 -6.37
C LEU A 54 0.49 0.06 -5.87
N TYR A 55 0.93 -0.86 -6.73
CA TYR A 55 1.12 -2.26 -6.38
C TYR A 55 2.09 -2.43 -5.19
N CYS A 56 3.26 -1.80 -5.19
CA CYS A 56 4.21 -1.98 -4.09
C CYS A 56 3.85 -1.21 -2.82
N VAL A 57 3.16 -0.06 -2.93
CA VAL A 57 2.84 0.79 -1.77
C VAL A 57 1.67 0.26 -0.95
N ASP A 58 0.73 -0.44 -1.58
CA ASP A 58 -0.45 -1.00 -0.92
C ASP A 58 -0.10 -1.80 0.37
N PRO A 59 0.69 -2.89 0.31
CA PRO A 59 1.10 -3.61 1.52
C PRO A 59 2.09 -2.84 2.41
N LEU A 60 2.83 -1.86 1.86
CA LEU A 60 3.75 -1.04 2.66
C LEU A 60 2.96 -0.17 3.65
N THR A 61 1.86 0.44 3.23
CA THR A 61 1.03 1.28 4.12
C THR A 61 0.48 0.46 5.29
N GLY A 62 -0.01 -0.76 5.03
CA GLY A 62 -0.46 -1.68 6.08
C GLY A 62 0.64 -2.07 7.06
N LEU A 63 1.88 -2.26 6.58
CA LEU A 63 3.04 -2.49 7.45
C LEU A 63 3.34 -1.27 8.34
N ILE A 64 3.33 -0.05 7.77
CA ILE A 64 3.59 1.19 8.51
C ILE A 64 2.53 1.42 9.58
N VAL A 65 1.24 1.25 9.25
CA VAL A 65 0.14 1.34 10.22
C VAL A 65 0.34 0.33 11.36
N ALA A 66 0.63 -0.94 11.04
CA ALA A 66 0.88 -1.94 12.06
C ALA A 66 2.08 -1.57 12.96
N ALA A 67 3.15 -1.01 12.36
CA ALA A 67 4.33 -0.56 13.10
C ALA A 67 4.00 0.60 14.05
N ALA A 68 3.17 1.56 13.63
CA ALA A 68 2.71 2.62 14.50
C ALA A 68 1.85 2.08 15.65
N LEU A 69 0.90 1.19 15.35
CA LEU A 69 -0.05 0.66 16.34
C LEU A 69 0.58 -0.21 17.44
N ILE A 70 1.73 -0.85 17.17
CA ILE A 70 2.47 -1.63 18.18
C ILE A 70 3.39 -0.75 19.04
N HIS A 71 3.69 0.47 18.61
CA HIS A 71 4.47 1.41 19.41
C HIS A 71 3.63 1.89 20.61
N PRO A 72 4.20 2.08 21.82
CA PRO A 72 3.45 2.53 22.99
C PRO A 72 2.62 3.80 22.77
N ASP A 73 3.17 4.76 22.04
CA ASP A 73 2.51 6.03 21.73
C ASP A 73 1.40 5.90 20.67
N LYS A 74 1.36 4.80 19.90
CA LYS A 74 0.45 4.56 18.78
C LYS A 74 0.40 5.69 17.75
N LYS A 75 1.56 6.30 17.49
CA LYS A 75 1.69 7.45 16.59
C LYS A 75 2.72 7.21 15.49
N LEU A 76 2.43 7.68 14.28
CA LEU A 76 3.35 7.73 13.15
C LEU A 76 4.55 8.64 13.44
N SER A 77 4.35 9.70 14.22
CA SER A 77 5.43 10.61 14.64
C SER A 77 6.43 9.97 15.60
N SER A 78 6.09 8.83 16.21
CA SER A 78 6.94 8.13 17.18
C SER A 78 7.79 7.02 16.56
N ILE A 79 7.66 6.77 15.25
CA ILE A 79 8.43 5.75 14.54
C ILE A 79 9.25 6.36 13.41
N ASP A 80 10.38 5.73 13.09
CA ASP A 80 11.21 6.08 11.94
C ASP A 80 11.29 4.92 10.92
N HIS A 81 11.93 5.17 9.78
CA HIS A 81 12.07 4.18 8.72
C HIS A 81 12.88 2.96 9.17
N ASN A 82 13.84 3.11 10.10
CA ASN A 82 14.60 1.99 10.66
C ASN A 82 13.72 1.05 11.47
N PHE A 83 12.81 1.59 12.28
CA PHE A 83 11.82 0.82 13.01
C PHE A 83 10.92 0.03 12.05
N VAL A 84 10.43 0.67 10.97
CA VAL A 84 9.62 0.00 9.94
C VAL A 84 10.44 -1.10 9.22
N LEU A 85 11.70 -0.84 8.88
CA LEU A 85 12.58 -1.84 8.25
C LEU A 85 12.92 -3.01 9.18
N HIS A 86 13.01 -2.79 10.48
CA HIS A 86 13.18 -3.86 11.46
C HIS A 86 11.92 -4.75 11.49
N ARG A 87 10.73 -4.13 11.60
CA ARG A 87 9.43 -4.81 11.51
C ARG A 87 9.22 -5.52 10.17
N PHE A 88 9.71 -4.96 9.06
CA PHE A 88 9.66 -5.57 7.73
C PHE A 88 10.36 -6.95 7.71
N LYS A 89 11.51 -7.08 8.40
CA LYS A 89 12.30 -8.33 8.47
C LYS A 89 11.60 -9.42 9.29
N GLU A 90 10.69 -9.03 10.18
CA GLU A 90 9.89 -9.95 11.01
C GLU A 90 8.71 -10.50 10.21
N LYS A 91 8.86 -11.66 9.57
CA LYS A 91 7.82 -12.26 8.71
C LYS A 91 6.48 -12.51 9.43
N ALA A 92 6.51 -12.73 10.75
CA ALA A 92 5.31 -12.94 11.56
C ALA A 92 4.59 -11.62 11.90
N PHE A 93 5.29 -10.48 11.85
CA PHE A 93 4.71 -9.18 12.07
C PHE A 93 3.91 -8.73 10.84
N ALA A 94 2.68 -8.24 11.04
CA ALA A 94 1.81 -7.77 9.96
C ALA A 94 1.75 -8.75 8.76
N ARG A 95 1.38 -10.02 9.02
CA ARG A 95 1.43 -11.12 8.03
C ARG A 95 0.70 -10.83 6.71
N GLY A 96 -0.31 -9.96 6.74
CA GLY A 96 -1.04 -9.53 5.53
C GLY A 96 -0.23 -8.62 4.60
N ALA A 97 0.79 -7.94 5.11
CA ALA A 97 1.64 -7.07 4.30
C ALA A 97 2.70 -7.91 3.56
N ASN A 98 2.45 -8.16 2.27
CA ASN A 98 3.30 -9.01 1.43
C ASN A 98 4.69 -8.37 1.20
N ARG A 99 5.72 -9.00 1.76
CA ARG A 99 7.11 -8.52 1.69
C ARG A 99 7.69 -8.56 0.28
N GLU A 100 7.32 -9.55 -0.52
CA GLU A 100 7.81 -9.67 -1.89
C GLU A 100 7.17 -8.61 -2.79
N GLN A 101 5.90 -8.27 -2.57
CA GLN A 101 5.22 -7.15 -3.23
C GLN A 101 5.85 -5.80 -2.86
N ILE A 102 6.19 -5.56 -1.59
CA ILE A 102 6.89 -4.32 -1.17
C ILE A 102 8.25 -4.20 -1.87
N LYS A 103 9.03 -5.30 -1.95
CA LYS A 103 10.36 -5.33 -2.62
C LYS A 103 10.30 -5.04 -4.11
N LYS A 104 9.12 -5.08 -4.73
CA LYS A 104 8.93 -4.67 -6.13
C LYS A 104 9.11 -3.17 -6.35
N CYS A 105 9.36 -2.40 -5.28
CA CYS A 105 9.83 -1.01 -5.39
C CYS A 105 11.10 -0.85 -6.25
N SER A 106 11.92 -1.90 -6.40
CA SER A 106 13.05 -1.87 -7.33
C SER A 106 12.61 -1.76 -8.81
N GLU A 107 11.40 -2.22 -9.16
CA GLU A 107 10.82 -2.06 -10.51
C GLU A 107 10.44 -0.61 -10.83
N ILE A 108 10.39 0.27 -9.81
CA ILE A 108 10.19 1.71 -9.96
C ILE A 108 11.46 2.51 -9.65
N GLY A 109 12.61 1.83 -9.56
CA GLY A 109 13.92 2.46 -9.39
C GLY A 109 14.25 2.90 -7.97
N LEU A 110 13.56 2.37 -6.95
CA LEU A 110 13.80 2.71 -5.55
C LEU A 110 14.39 1.54 -4.77
N GLU A 111 15.41 1.83 -3.96
CA GLU A 111 15.88 0.92 -2.94
C GLU A 111 14.84 0.77 -1.82
N LEU A 112 14.82 -0.39 -1.16
CA LEU A 112 13.81 -0.69 -0.13
C LEU A 112 13.80 0.36 1.00
N GLU A 113 14.97 0.79 1.46
CA GLU A 113 15.10 1.79 2.51
C GLU A 113 14.53 3.15 2.08
N GLU A 114 14.83 3.59 0.87
CA GLU A 114 14.30 4.82 0.29
C GLU A 114 12.78 4.75 0.15
N PHE A 115 12.26 3.63 -0.35
CA PHE A 115 10.83 3.40 -0.51
C PHE A 115 10.07 3.44 0.82
N VAL A 116 10.60 2.78 1.86
CA VAL A 116 10.03 2.80 3.21
C VAL A 116 10.06 4.21 3.80
N LYS A 117 11.18 4.92 3.64
CA LYS A 117 11.32 6.30 4.12
C LYS A 117 10.33 7.24 3.44
N LEU A 118 10.15 7.12 2.13
CA LEU A 118 9.21 7.93 1.35
C LEU A 118 7.77 7.66 1.80
N GLY A 119 7.37 6.38 1.89
CA GLY A 119 6.03 5.97 2.34
C GLY A 119 5.71 6.44 3.75
N LEU A 120 6.64 6.27 4.69
CA LEU A 120 6.47 6.73 6.07
C LEU A 120 6.33 8.26 6.14
N SER A 121 7.20 9.00 5.44
CA SER A 121 7.16 10.47 5.44
C SER A 121 5.84 10.99 4.87
N ALA A 122 5.35 10.37 3.78
CA ALA A 122 4.06 10.70 3.19
C ALA A 122 2.91 10.49 4.18
N MET A 123 2.88 9.35 4.88
CA MET A 123 1.85 9.06 5.88
C MET A 123 1.94 9.98 7.11
N GLN A 124 3.15 10.34 7.55
CA GLN A 124 3.34 11.27 8.67
C GLN A 124 2.74 12.66 8.37
N ASN A 125 2.84 13.13 7.12
CA ASN A 125 2.27 14.41 6.70
C ASN A 125 0.74 14.47 6.77
N ILE A 126 0.06 13.31 6.71
CA ILE A 126 -1.40 13.17 6.80
C ILE A 126 -1.86 12.43 8.07
N SER A 127 -0.98 12.32 9.06
CA SER A 127 -1.19 11.56 10.31
C SER A 127 -2.53 11.87 11.00
N LYS A 128 -2.91 13.16 11.05
CA LYS A 128 -4.19 13.62 11.60
C LYS A 128 -5.41 13.00 10.90
N GLU A 129 -5.37 12.86 9.57
CA GLU A 129 -6.45 12.26 8.77
C GLU A 129 -6.52 10.75 8.98
N LEU A 130 -5.35 10.12 9.18
CA LEU A 130 -5.24 8.69 9.48
C LEU A 130 -5.60 8.33 10.93
N SER A 131 -5.80 9.33 11.80
CA SER A 131 -5.97 9.13 13.25
C SER A 131 -4.81 8.35 13.88
N LEU A 132 -3.60 8.56 13.37
CA LEU A 132 -2.34 7.95 13.79
C LEU A 132 -1.25 9.02 13.96
#